data_AF-A0A1I9G5E6-F1
#
_entry.id   AF-A0A1I9G5E6-F1
#
_cell.length_a   1.000
_cell.length_b   1.000
_cell.length_c   1.000
_cell.angle_alpha   90.00
_cell.angle_beta   90.00
_cell.angle_gamma   90.00
#
_symmetry.space_group_name_H-M   'P 1'
#
loop_
_entity.id
_entity.type
_entity.pdbx_description
1 polymer ?
#
loop_
_entity_poly.entity_id
_entity_poly.type
_entity_poly.pdbx_seq_one_letter_code
_entity_poly.pdbx_strand_id
1 'polypeptide(L)'
;ATDLIKKCCSQVDNEQFNEMKDVLKRSLSQIRGYRQLRDHVENMCKEKYDRENEIHEKRLLKLWELLMPMENLEARMTNQWQKIGFQGHDPATDFRGMGILSLEQLIFLAQYDGAHAQSILSH
;
A
#
# COMPACT_ATOMS: atom_id res chain seq x y z
N ALA A 1 -45.43 -9.68 33.65
CA ALA A 1 -44.15 -9.15 33.13
C ALA A 1 -43.27 -10.27 32.57
N THR A 2 -43.06 -11.34 33.33
CA THR A 2 -42.33 -12.56 32.95
C THR A 2 -42.88 -13.26 31.70
N ASP A 3 -44.20 -13.32 31.51
CA ASP A 3 -44.82 -13.94 30.32
C ASP A 3 -44.66 -13.11 29.04
N LEU A 4 -44.58 -11.77 29.16
CA LEU A 4 -44.29 -10.88 28.03
C LEU A 4 -42.82 -11.00 27.59
N ILE A 5 -41.91 -11.14 28.55
CA ILE A 5 -40.48 -11.40 28.28
C ILE A 5 -40.30 -12.77 27.60
N LYS A 6 -41.01 -13.81 28.08
CA LYS A 6 -41.00 -15.13 27.46
C LYS A 6 -41.58 -15.11 26.04
N LYS A 7 -42.61 -14.31 25.78
CA LYS A 7 -43.21 -14.16 24.45
C LYS A 7 -42.29 -13.42 23.47
N CYS A 8 -41.55 -12.40 23.92
CA CYS A 8 -40.55 -11.70 23.09
C CYS A 8 -39.24 -12.50 22.89
N CYS A 9 -38.84 -13.33 23.86
CA CYS A 9 -37.57 -14.07 23.82
C CYS A 9 -37.72 -15.56 23.44
N SER A 10 -38.92 -16.03 23.09
CA SER A 10 -39.18 -17.44 22.73
C SER A 10 -38.68 -17.85 21.35
N GLN A 11 -38.14 -16.92 20.55
CA GLN A 11 -37.84 -17.13 19.14
C GLN A 11 -36.36 -17.10 18.77
N VAL A 12 -35.45 -16.81 19.70
CA VAL A 12 -34.02 -16.95 19.42
C VAL A 12 -33.60 -18.35 19.83
N ASP A 13 -33.71 -19.28 18.89
CA ASP A 13 -33.07 -20.59 19.00
C ASP A 13 -31.54 -20.41 19.15
N ASN A 14 -30.89 -21.30 19.89
CA ASN A 14 -29.44 -21.37 20.02
C ASN A 14 -28.73 -21.34 18.67
N GLU A 15 -29.34 -21.92 17.62
CA GLU A 15 -28.81 -21.86 16.26
C GLU A 15 -28.75 -20.42 15.72
N GLN A 16 -29.84 -19.65 15.82
CA GLN A 16 -29.88 -18.24 15.40
C GLN A 16 -28.94 -17.36 16.23
N PHE A 17 -28.82 -17.62 17.54
CA PHE A 17 -27.87 -16.91 18.39
C PHE A 17 -26.42 -17.19 17.97
N ASN A 18 -26.10 -18.44 17.66
CA ASN A 18 -24.76 -18.83 17.20
C ASN A 18 -24.45 -18.24 15.83
N GLU A 19 -25.41 -18.22 14.91
CA GLU A 19 -25.26 -17.57 13.62
C GLU A 19 -24.98 -16.07 13.78
N MET A 20 -25.77 -15.37 14.59
CA MET A 20 -25.57 -13.95 14.88
C MET A 20 -24.20 -13.69 15.50
N LYS A 21 -23.77 -14.54 16.45
CA LYS A 21 -22.45 -14.48 17.07
C LYS A 21 -21.33 -14.63 16.04
N ASP A 22 -21.48 -15.54 15.09
CA ASP A 22 -20.46 -15.80 14.06
C ASP A 22 -20.44 -14.73 12.97
N VAL A 23 -21.60 -14.16 12.60
CA VAL A 23 -21.65 -12.94 11.79
C VAL A 23 -20.94 -11.80 12.50
N LEU A 24 -21.26 -11.55 13.78
CA LEU A 24 -20.65 -10.46 14.54
C LEU A 24 -19.13 -10.62 14.67
N LYS A 25 -18.63 -11.83 14.96
CA LYS A 25 -17.19 -12.11 14.99
C LYS A 25 -16.51 -11.82 13.66
N ARG A 26 -17.13 -12.22 12.54
CA ARG A 26 -16.60 -11.96 11.18
C ARG A 26 -16.57 -10.47 10.90
N SER A 27 -17.66 -9.75 11.17
CA SER A 27 -17.75 -8.30 10.99
C SER A 27 -16.71 -7.55 11.82
N LEU A 28 -16.54 -7.91 13.10
CA LEU A 28 -15.52 -7.29 13.96
C LEU A 28 -14.10 -7.61 13.48
N SER A 29 -13.86 -8.83 13.01
CA SER A 29 -12.57 -9.21 12.43
C SER A 29 -12.24 -8.40 11.18
N GLN A 30 -13.22 -8.21 10.28
CA GLN A 30 -13.08 -7.37 9.09
C GLN A 30 -12.81 -5.91 9.46
N ILE A 31 -13.59 -5.33 10.37
CA ILE A 31 -13.39 -3.94 10.85
C ILE A 31 -11.97 -3.77 11.41
N ARG A 32 -11.50 -4.72 12.22
CA ARG A 32 -10.13 -4.70 12.75
C ARG A 32 -9.11 -4.78 11.62
N GLY A 33 -9.29 -5.73 10.69
CA GLY A 33 -8.40 -5.91 9.54
C GLY A 33 -8.28 -4.66 8.67
N TYR A 34 -9.41 -4.01 8.36
CA TYR A 34 -9.41 -2.76 7.59
C TYR A 34 -8.68 -1.62 8.30
N ARG A 35 -8.86 -1.49 9.62
CA ARG A 35 -8.12 -0.49 10.41
C ARG A 35 -6.62 -0.77 10.37
N GLN A 36 -6.21 -2.02 10.57
CA GLN A 36 -4.80 -2.42 10.50
C GLN A 36 -4.18 -2.14 9.13
N LEU A 37 -4.90 -2.44 8.05
CA LEU A 37 -4.45 -2.15 6.69
C LEU A 37 -4.30 -0.64 6.47
N ARG A 38 -5.30 0.15 6.86
CA ARG A 38 -5.25 1.61 6.74
C ARG A 38 -4.06 2.16 7.52
N ASP A 39 -3.88 1.74 8.77
CA ASP A 39 -2.79 2.20 9.62
C ASP A 39 -1.43 1.82 9.02
N HIS A 40 -1.31 0.63 8.41
CA HIS A 40 -0.10 0.23 7.69
C HIS A 40 0.19 1.13 6.48
N VAL A 41 -0.80 1.38 5.63
CA VAL A 41 -0.67 2.27 4.46
C VAL A 41 -0.32 3.70 4.89
N GLU A 42 -0.97 4.21 5.94
CA GLU A 42 -0.65 5.53 6.50
C GLU A 42 0.78 5.60 7.05
N ASN A 43 1.27 4.52 7.68
CA ASN A 43 2.63 4.46 8.18
C ASN A 43 3.63 4.51 7.03
N MET A 44 3.42 3.76 5.95
CA MET A 44 4.27 3.82 4.75
C MET A 44 4.25 5.20 4.08
N CYS A 45 3.09 5.88 4.10
CA CYS A 45 2.95 7.23 3.57
C CYS A 45 3.75 8.25 4.39
N LYS A 46 3.79 8.08 5.72
CA LYS A 46 4.52 8.95 6.66
C LYS A 46 6.01 8.64 6.73
N GLU A 47 6.40 7.41 6.40
CA GLU A 47 7.80 6.98 6.35
C GLU A 47 8.52 7.69 5.19
N LYS A 48 9.46 8.57 5.55
CA LYS A 48 10.25 9.32 4.57
C LYS A 48 11.27 8.39 3.92
N TYR A 49 11.54 8.66 2.65
CA TYR A 49 12.70 8.08 1.99
C TYR A 49 13.97 8.44 2.76
N ASP A 50 14.85 7.45 2.94
CA ASP A 50 16.10 7.59 3.67
C ASP A 50 17.21 6.95 2.86
N ARG A 51 18.20 7.75 2.48
CA ARG A 51 19.36 7.36 1.68
C ARG A 51 20.33 6.44 2.44
N GLU A 52 20.32 6.50 3.77
CA GLU A 52 21.15 5.62 4.61
C GLU A 52 20.45 4.27 4.86
N ASN A 53 19.18 4.13 4.46
CA ASN A 53 18.43 2.90 4.55
C ASN A 53 18.62 2.07 3.27
N GLU A 54 19.38 0.98 3.37
CA GLU A 54 19.65 0.09 2.23
C GLU A 54 18.40 -0.47 1.56
N ILE A 55 17.31 -0.67 2.30
CA ILE A 55 16.07 -1.20 1.72
C ILE A 55 15.45 -0.17 0.78
N HIS A 56 15.45 1.10 1.18
CA HIS A 56 14.92 2.20 0.36
C HIS A 56 15.75 2.38 -0.92
N GLU A 57 17.08 2.35 -0.80
CA GLU A 57 17.98 2.45 -1.95
C GLU A 57 17.84 1.23 -2.89
N LYS A 58 17.77 0.00 -2.37
CA LYS A 58 17.51 -1.21 -3.19
C LYS A 58 16.19 -1.13 -3.95
N ARG A 59 15.14 -0.62 -3.31
CA ARG A 59 13.81 -0.43 -3.95
C ARG A 59 13.88 0.61 -5.07
N LEU A 60 14.57 1.72 -4.84
CA LEU A 60 14.74 2.75 -5.85
C LEU A 60 15.54 2.26 -7.06
N LEU A 61 16.63 1.52 -6.85
CA LEU A 61 17.38 0.91 -7.95
C LEU A 61 16.54 -0.11 -8.73
N LYS A 62 15.74 -0.92 -8.02
CA LYS A 62 14.79 -1.84 -8.65
C LYS A 62 13.78 -1.11 -9.54
N LEU A 63 13.29 0.06 -9.14
CA LEU A 63 12.40 0.86 -9.97
C LEU A 63 13.07 1.24 -11.30
N TRP A 64 14.33 1.67 -11.26
CA TRP A 64 15.11 1.99 -12.46
C TRP A 64 15.24 0.77 -13.38
N GLU A 65 15.65 -0.37 -12.84
CA GLU A 65 15.82 -1.62 -13.61
C GLU A 65 14.52 -2.05 -14.32
N LEU A 66 13.38 -1.86 -13.67
CA LEU A 66 12.07 -2.20 -14.25
C LEU A 66 11.67 -1.25 -15.38
N LEU A 67 11.92 0.05 -15.23
CA LEU A 67 11.48 1.05 -16.21
C LEU A 67 12.48 1.26 -17.35
N MET A 68 13.78 1.09 -17.10
CA MET A 68 14.87 1.32 -18.04
C MET A 68 15.75 0.07 -18.21
N PRO A 69 15.19 -1.09 -18.62
CA PRO A 69 15.93 -2.36 -18.64
C PRO A 69 17.11 -2.40 -19.62
N MET A 70 17.16 -1.46 -20.57
CA MET A 70 18.22 -1.35 -21.58
C MET A 70 19.30 -0.32 -21.24
N GLU A 71 19.17 0.38 -20.11
CA GLU A 71 20.08 1.46 -19.72
C GLU A 71 20.49 1.31 -18.26
N ASN A 72 21.80 1.13 -18.02
CA ASN A 72 22.33 1.10 -16.66
C ASN A 72 22.33 2.51 -16.05
N LEU A 73 22.02 2.58 -14.76
CA LEU A 73 22.17 3.82 -13.99
C LEU A 73 23.66 4.09 -13.73
N GLU A 74 24.16 5.23 -14.16
CA GLU A 74 25.57 5.61 -14.04
C GLU A 74 25.96 5.91 -12.59
N ALA A 75 25.05 6.52 -11.84
CA ALA A 75 25.22 6.86 -10.44
C ALA A 75 23.85 7.04 -9.76
N ARG A 76 23.81 6.91 -8.43
CA ARG A 76 22.59 7.16 -7.67
C ARG A 76 22.07 8.61 -7.83
N MET A 77 22.97 9.58 -7.96
CA MET A 77 22.65 10.97 -8.25
C MET A 77 23.05 11.28 -9.69
N THR A 78 22.06 11.37 -10.58
CA THR A 78 22.28 11.54 -12.03
C THR A 78 21.05 12.15 -12.69
N ASN A 79 21.23 12.85 -13.81
CA ASN A 79 20.10 13.39 -14.59
C ASN A 79 19.28 12.29 -15.27
N GLN A 80 19.74 11.03 -15.31
CA GLN A 80 18.99 9.92 -15.91
C GLN A 80 17.61 9.74 -15.27
N TRP A 81 17.45 10.04 -13.98
CA TRP A 81 16.16 9.96 -13.28
C TRP A 81 15.05 10.81 -13.91
N GLN A 82 15.40 11.89 -14.60
CA GLN A 82 14.44 12.74 -15.31
C GLN A 82 13.76 12.00 -16.47
N LYS A 83 14.39 10.95 -17.04
CA LYS A 83 13.82 10.11 -18.12
C LYS A 83 12.58 9.33 -17.69
N ILE A 84 12.38 9.17 -16.38
CA ILE A 84 11.21 8.51 -15.79
C ILE A 84 10.42 9.47 -14.88
N GLY A 85 10.60 10.78 -15.07
CA GLY A 85 9.75 11.82 -14.49
C GLY A 85 10.16 12.36 -13.12
N PHE A 86 11.31 11.96 -12.55
CA PHE A 86 11.82 12.54 -11.30
C PHE A 86 12.36 13.96 -11.49
N GLN A 87 12.28 14.79 -10.45
CA GLN A 87 12.76 16.16 -10.48
C GLN A 87 14.25 16.24 -10.13
N GLY A 88 15.05 16.74 -11.08
CA GLY A 88 16.49 16.95 -10.85
C GLY A 88 17.31 15.65 -10.89
N HIS A 89 18.43 15.63 -10.18
CA HIS A 89 19.36 14.50 -10.21
C HIS A 89 19.24 13.55 -9.01
N ASP A 90 18.53 13.96 -7.95
CA ASP A 90 18.30 13.15 -6.76
C ASP A 90 16.80 12.84 -6.58
N PRO A 91 16.33 11.64 -6.97
CA PRO A 91 14.94 11.21 -6.81
C PRO A 91 14.45 11.17 -5.35
N ALA A 92 15.34 11.20 -4.35
CA ALA A 92 14.91 11.24 -2.95
C ALA A 92 14.00 12.45 -2.65
N THR A 93 14.18 13.55 -3.41
CA THR A 93 13.41 14.78 -3.22
C THR A 93 11.96 14.70 -3.70
N ASP A 94 11.61 13.71 -4.54
CA ASP A 94 10.26 13.54 -5.07
C ASP A 94 9.34 12.76 -4.12
N PHE A 95 9.89 11.97 -3.18
CA PHE A 95 9.11 11.16 -2.24
C PHE A 95 8.56 11.94 -1.03
N ARG A 96 8.46 13.27 -1.12
CA ARG A 96 8.04 14.14 0.00
C ARG A 96 6.57 14.01 0.39
N GLY A 97 5.69 13.73 -0.59
CA GLY A 97 4.24 13.72 -0.36
C GLY A 97 3.72 12.41 0.23
N MET A 98 4.10 11.28 -0.37
CA MET A 98 3.59 9.94 -0.05
C MET A 98 4.68 8.98 0.48
N GLY A 99 5.86 9.49 0.82
CA GLY A 99 6.91 8.69 1.44
C GLY A 99 7.27 7.43 0.65
N ILE A 100 7.62 6.36 1.38
CA ILE A 100 7.95 5.06 0.79
C ILE A 100 6.77 4.40 0.09
N LEU A 101 5.53 4.70 0.48
CA LEU A 101 4.36 4.20 -0.24
C LEU A 101 4.41 4.56 -1.72
N SER A 102 4.79 5.79 -2.07
CA SER A 102 4.88 6.19 -3.48
C SER A 102 5.89 5.37 -4.28
N LEU A 103 7.04 5.04 -3.68
CA LEU A 103 8.04 4.19 -4.32
C LEU A 103 7.52 2.77 -4.55
N GLU A 104 6.85 2.16 -3.55
CA GLU A 104 6.27 0.82 -3.70
C GLU A 104 5.16 0.79 -4.75
N GLN A 105 4.33 1.84 -4.86
CA GLN A 105 3.30 1.93 -5.89
C GLN A 105 3.88 2.07 -7.30
N LEU A 106 4.95 2.85 -7.49
CA LEU A 106 5.65 2.95 -8.77
C LEU A 106 6.27 1.61 -9.18
N ILE A 107 6.90 0.92 -8.22
CA ILE A 107 7.47 -0.42 -8.44
C ILE A 107 6.38 -1.42 -8.80
N PHE A 108 5.23 -1.39 -8.11
CA PHE A 108 4.09 -2.26 -8.43
C PHE A 108 3.60 -2.00 -9.85
N LEU A 109 3.39 -0.74 -10.23
CA LEU A 109 2.97 -0.39 -11.59
C LEU A 109 3.97 -0.90 -12.63
N ALA A 110 5.27 -0.68 -12.42
CA ALA A 110 6.32 -1.11 -13.34
C ALA A 110 6.45 -2.65 -13.44
N GLN A 111 6.19 -3.39 -12.36
CA GLN A 111 6.24 -4.86 -12.35
C GLN A 111 5.08 -5.51 -13.09
N TYR A 112 3.87 -4.97 -12.95
CA TYR A 112 2.65 -5.62 -13.44
C TYR A 112 2.16 -5.03 -14.77
N ASP A 113 2.52 -3.79 -15.09
CA ASP A 113 2.18 -3.14 -16.35
C ASP A 113 3.31 -2.21 -16.81
N GLY A 114 4.46 -2.80 -17.13
CA GLY A 114 5.67 -2.05 -17.51
C GLY A 114 5.49 -1.17 -18.74
N ALA A 115 4.69 -1.60 -19.73
CA ALA A 115 4.43 -0.82 -20.94
C ALA A 115 3.62 0.45 -20.62
N HIS A 116 2.58 0.33 -19.78
CA HIS A 116 1.81 1.49 -19.33
C HIS A 116 2.63 2.40 -18.41
N ALA A 117 3.43 1.81 -17.51
CA ALA A 117 4.33 2.54 -16.63
C ALA A 117 5.31 3.41 -17.43
N GLN A 118 5.99 2.83 -18.43
CA GLN A 118 6.89 3.56 -19.32
C GLN A 118 6.14 4.66 -20.08
N SER A 119 4.95 4.37 -20.61
CA SER A 119 4.18 5.36 -21.38
C SER A 119 3.76 6.58 -20.57
N ILE A 120 3.54 6.45 -19.24
CA ILE A 120 3.11 7.56 -18.38
C ILE A 120 4.30 8.27 -17.74
N LEU A 121 5.36 7.53 -17.41
CA LEU A 121 6.49 8.04 -16.65
C LEU A 121 7.61 8.59 -17.54
N SER A 122 7.72 8.12 -18.78
CA SER A 122 8.69 8.61 -19.75
C SER A 122 8.05 9.65 -20.67
N HIS A 123 8.17 10.93 -20.30
CA HIS A 123 7.76 12.08 -21.10
C HIS A 123 8.92 13.05 -21.33
#